data_AF-A0AAD7GQH4-F1
#
_entry.id   AF-A0AAD7GQH4-F1
#
_cell.length_a   1.000
_cell.length_b   1.000
_cell.length_c   1.000
_cell.angle_alpha   90.00
_cell.angle_beta   90.00
_cell.angle_gamma   90.00
#
_symmetry.space_group_name_H-M   'P 1'
#
loop_
_entity.id
_entity.type
_entity.pdbx_description
1 polymer ?
#
loop_
_entity_poly.entity_id
_entity_poly.type
_entity_poly.pdbx_seq_one_letter_code
_entity_poly.pdbx_strand_id
1 'polypeptide(L)' 'NLSAEDLNDIRAFNFKVDTQVTDATYNKLSLAFLQLANLSSIYVLQKRIAFLSGVKAVKYDCCINSCMCFTGRY' A
#
# COMPACT_ATOMS: atom_id res chain seq x y z
N ASN A 1 -0.91 7.16 -19.35
CA ASN A 1 -1.45 5.82 -19.69
C ASN A 1 -1.11 4.85 -18.57
N LEU A 2 -2.10 4.18 -17.98
CA LEU A 2 -1.88 3.09 -17.03
C LEU A 2 -1.51 1.80 -17.78
N SER A 3 -0.55 1.04 -17.27
CA SER A 3 -0.21 -0.28 -17.82
C SER A 3 -1.21 -1.36 -17.38
N ALA A 4 -1.17 -2.53 -18.04
CA ALA A 4 -1.97 -3.69 -17.60
C ALA A 4 -1.56 -4.18 -16.20
N GLU A 5 -0.28 -4.06 -15.85
CA GLU A 5 0.21 -4.37 -14.51
C GLU A 5 -0.34 -3.40 -13.47
N ASP A 6 -0.39 -2.10 -13.79
CA ASP A 6 -0.96 -1.08 -12.89
C ASP A 6 -2.42 -1.36 -12.58
N LEU A 7 -3.19 -1.80 -13.59
CA LEU A 7 -4.58 -2.19 -13.39
C LEU A 7 -4.73 -3.42 -12.50
N ASN A 8 -3.81 -4.38 -12.59
CA ASN A 8 -3.82 -5.56 -11.72
C ASN A 8 -3.44 -5.19 -10.28
N ASP A 9 -2.43 -4.34 -10.09
CA ASP A 9 -2.06 -3.81 -8.77
C ASP A 9 -3.22 -3.02 -8.15
N ILE A 10 -3.93 -2.19 -8.91
CA ILE A 10 -5.12 -1.46 -8.42
C ILE A 10 -6.21 -2.43 -7.96
N ARG A 11 -6.51 -3.47 -8.74
CA ARG A 11 -7.51 -4.48 -8.39
C ARG A 11 -7.12 -5.26 -7.14
N ALA A 12 -5.87 -5.69 -7.05
CA ALA A 12 -5.36 -6.43 -5.91
C ALA A 12 -5.36 -5.58 -4.62
N PHE A 13 -4.99 -4.30 -4.73
CA PHE A 13 -5.05 -3.36 -3.63
C PHE A 13 -6.48 -3.10 -3.17
N ASN A 14 -7.41 -2.89 -4.11
CA ASN A 14 -8.83 -2.71 -3.81
C ASN A 14 -9.38 -3.94 -3.07
N PHE A 15 -9.19 -5.15 -3.62
CA PHE A 15 -9.59 -6.40 -2.98
C PHE A 15 -9.07 -6.49 -1.54
N LYS A 16 -7.78 -6.21 -1.32
CA LYS A 16 -7.19 -6.26 0.02
C LYS A 16 -7.86 -5.30 0.99
N VAL A 17 -8.10 -4.05 0.57
CA VAL A 17 -8.67 -3.00 1.42
C VAL A 17 -10.14 -3.31 1.73
N ASP A 18 -10.92 -3.66 0.71
CA ASP A 18 -12.35 -3.94 0.80
C ASP A 18 -12.63 -5.16 1.69
N THR A 19 -11.83 -6.22 1.55
CA THR A 19 -11.97 -7.44 2.35
C THR A 19 -11.19 -7.42 3.67
N GLN A 20 -10.46 -6.34 3.95
CA GLN A 20 -9.61 -6.18 5.14
C GLN A 20 -8.60 -7.32 5.34
N VAL A 21 -8.09 -7.89 4.23
CA VAL A 21 -7.07 -8.94 4.29
C VAL A 21 -5.79 -8.36 4.90
N THR A 22 -5.30 -9.04 5.93
CA THR A 22 -4.06 -8.64 6.59
C THR A 22 -2.87 -8.73 5.63
N ASP A 23 -1.85 -7.91 5.85
CA ASP A 23 -0.63 -7.92 5.05
C ASP A 23 0.05 -9.30 5.05
N ALA A 24 0.04 -9.98 6.20
CA ALA A 24 0.57 -11.32 6.35
C ALA A 24 -0.21 -12.35 5.52
N THR A 25 -1.53 -12.29 5.52
CA THR A 25 -2.38 -13.18 4.71
C THR A 25 -2.20 -12.90 3.23
N TYR A 26 -2.17 -11.63 2.83
CA TYR A 26 -1.97 -11.23 1.43
C TYR A 26 -0.64 -11.76 0.87
N ASN A 27 0.46 -11.59 1.60
CA ASN A 27 1.77 -12.09 1.17
C ASN A 27 1.83 -13.62 1.08
N LYS A 28 0.98 -14.36 1.81
CA LYS A 28 0.89 -15.82 1.70
C LYS A 28 0.16 -16.28 0.43
N LEU A 29 -0.64 -15.42 -0.23
CA LEU A 29 -1.41 -15.81 -1.41
C LEU A 29 -0.50 -16.26 -2.57
N SER A 30 0.57 -15.51 -2.84
CA SER A 30 1.54 -15.87 -3.89
C SER A 30 2.33 -17.13 -3.57
N LEU A 31 2.48 -17.47 -2.29
CA LEU A 31 3.14 -18.69 -1.83
C LEU A 31 2.20 -19.91 -1.88
N ALA A 32 0.90 -19.71 -1.59
CA ALA A 32 -0.09 -20.78 -1.55
C ALA A 32 -0.61 -21.16 -2.95
N PHE A 33 -0.64 -20.20 -3.88
CA PHE A 33 -1.20 -20.39 -5.22
C PHE A 33 -0.18 -19.98 -6.29
N LEU A 34 0.38 -20.96 -7.02
CA LEU A 34 1.35 -20.72 -8.08
C LEU A 34 0.81 -19.80 -9.19
N GLN A 35 -0.50 -19.81 -9.43
CA GLN A 35 -1.15 -18.92 -10.39
C GLN A 35 -1.05 -17.44 -9.98
N LEU A 36 -0.83 -17.17 -8.69
CA LEU A 36 -0.65 -15.85 -8.11
C LEU A 36 0.83 -15.52 -7.84
N ALA A 37 1.78 -16.27 -8.41
CA ALA A 37 3.20 -16.02 -8.22
C ALA A 37 3.64 -14.61 -8.68
N ASN A 38 2.92 -14.03 -9.65
CA ASN A 38 3.18 -12.68 -10.17
C ASN A 38 2.52 -11.57 -9.31
N LEU A 39 1.83 -11.93 -8.22
CA LEU A 39 1.22 -10.96 -7.33
C LEU A 39 2.33 -10.18 -6.60
N SER A 40 2.36 -8.87 -6.81
CA SER A 40 3.25 -7.94 -6.11
C SER A 40 3.16 -8.13 -4.60
N SER A 41 4.30 -8.10 -3.90
CA SER A 41 4.29 -8.06 -2.44
C SER A 41 3.57 -6.82 -1.93
N ILE A 42 3.06 -6.85 -0.70
CA ILE A 42 2.28 -5.73 -0.16
C ILE A 42 3.04 -4.39 -0.19
N TYR A 43 4.35 -4.42 0.06
CA TYR A 43 5.20 -3.23 0.04
C TYR A 43 5.29 -2.63 -1.38
N VAL A 44 5.53 -3.47 -2.39
CA VAL A 44 5.59 -3.03 -3.79
C VAL A 44 4.25 -2.49 -4.23
N LEU A 45 3.18 -3.20 -3.90
CA LEU A 45 1.80 -2.82 -4.18
C LEU A 45 1.47 -1.44 -3.62
N GLN A 46 1.68 -1.23 -2.31
CA GLN A 46 1.42 0.05 -1.65
C GLN A 46 2.24 1.20 -2.25
N LYS A 47 3.52 0.95 -2.56
CA LYS A 47 4.39 1.95 -3.21
C LYS A 47 3.87 2.32 -4.59
N ARG A 48 3.40 1.33 -5.38
CA ARG A 48 2.85 1.57 -6.71
C ARG A 48 1.54 2.36 -6.63
N ILE A 49 0.66 2.01 -5.69
CA ILE A 49 -0.61 2.73 -5.48
C ILE A 49 -0.38 4.16 -4.98
N ALA A 50 0.58 4.40 -4.09
CA ALA A 50 0.95 5.75 -3.67
C ALA A 50 1.43 6.59 -4.86
N PHE A 51 2.25 6.01 -5.75
CA PHE A 51 2.67 6.67 -6.98
C PHE A 51 1.49 6.97 -7.92
N LEU A 52 0.61 5.99 -8.16
CA LEU A 52 -0.52 6.13 -9.08
C LEU A 52 -1.61 7.09 -8.57
N SER A 53 -1.86 7.12 -7.27
CA SER A 53 -2.86 7.98 -6.64
C SER A 53 -2.40 9.43 -6.48
N GLY A 54 -1.09 9.69 -6.65
CA GLY A 54 -0.50 11.00 -6.37
C GLY A 54 -0.50 11.38 -4.88
N VAL A 55 -0.85 10.44 -3.99
CA VAL A 55 -0.83 10.67 -2.54
C VAL A 55 0.62 10.80 -2.09
N LYS A 56 0.96 11.99 -1.60
CA LYS A 56 2.28 12.28 -1.06
C LYS A 56 2.24 12.13 0.47
N ALA A 57 3.04 11.22 1.00
CA ALA A 57 3.25 11.14 2.43
C ALA A 57 3.89 12.45 2.92
N VAL A 58 3.20 13.14 3.83
CA VAL A 58 3.77 14.30 4.53
C VAL A 58 4.39 13.78 5.82
N LYS A 59 5.69 14.01 5.99
CA LYS A 59 6.36 13.72 7.26
C LYS A 59 6.02 14.84 8.25
N TYR A 60 5.43 14.45 9.37
CA TYR A 60 5.28 15.33 10.52
C TYR A 60 6.33 14.95 11.55
N ASP A 61 7.08 15.93 12.02
CA ASP A 61 7.98 15.75 13.15
C ASP A 61 7.12 15.68 14.42
N CYS A 62 6.89 14.47 14.91
CA CYS A 62 6.24 14.21 16.19
C CYS A 62 7.25 13.57 17.14
N CYS A 63 7.29 13.99 18.40
CA CYS A 63 8.01 13.23 19.42
C CYS A 63 7.34 11.86 19.61
N ILE A 64 8.13 10.78 19.71
CA ILE A 64 7.61 9.43 19.99
C ILE A 64 6.74 9.49 21.26
N ASN A 65 5.49 9.04 21.16
CA ASN A 65 4.49 9.02 22.24
C ASN A 65 4.00 10.39 22.77
N SER A 66 4.15 11.48 22.01
CA SER A 66 3.54 12.78 22.36
C SER A 66 2.38 13.12 21.42
N CYS A 67 1.28 13.65 21.97
CA CYS A 67 0.13 14.16 21.21
C CYS A 67 0.39 15.54 20.55
N MET A 68 1.56 16.15 20.79
CA MET A 68 1.94 17.40 20.13
C MET A 68 2.47 17.14 18.72
N CYS A 69 1.65 17.50 17.72
CA CYS A 69 2.03 17.58 16.32
C CYS A 69 2.61 18.97 16.04
N PHE A 70 3.90 19.06 15.75
CA PHE A 70 4.55 20.33 15.40
C PHE A 70 4.24 20.66 13.93
N THR A 71 3.15 21.39 13.69
CA THR A 71 2.65 21.71 12.34
C THR A 71 3.29 22.95 11.70
N GLY A 72 4.34 23.51 12.31
CA GLY A 72 5.07 24.69 11.80
C GLY A 72 4.74 25.99 12.54
N ARG A 73 5.22 27.12 12.00
CA ARG A 73 5.12 28.44 12.64
C ARG A 73 3.71 29.04 12.52
N TYR A 74 3.12 29.36 13.67
CA TYR A 74 2.06 30.35 13.84
C TYR A 74 2.63 31.77 13.75
#